data_AF-A0A9P0YT29-F1
#
_entry.id   AF-A0A9P0YT29-F1
#
_cell.length_a   1.000
_cell.length_b   1.000
_cell.length_c   1.000
_cell.angle_alpha   90.00
_cell.angle_beta   90.00
_cell.angle_gamma   90.00
#
_symmetry.space_group_name_H-M   'P 1'
#
loop_
_entity.id
_entity.type
_entity.pdbx_description
1 polymer ?
#
loop_
_entity_poly.entity_id
_entity_poly.type
_entity_poly.pdbx_seq_one_letter_code
_entity_poly.pdbx_strand_id
1 'polypeptide(L)' 'MTNYYDVDDILAEEELVPAVFQKTANGVGIFDCCDDTNKVGAGTEVEMPFWLACDLYVKQAVKIKVPSCFDT' A
#
# COMPACT_ATOMS: atom_id res chain seq x y z
N MET A 1 3.97 11.44 14.40
CA MET A 1 2.64 11.84 14.89
C MET A 1 2.21 12.92 13.94
N THR A 2 1.61 12.54 12.82
CA THR A 2 1.21 13.44 11.75
C THR A 2 0.04 14.30 12.22
N ASN A 3 0.11 15.59 11.97
CA ASN A 3 -0.96 16.54 12.24
C ASN A 3 -1.99 16.38 11.13
N TYR A 4 -3.20 15.94 11.49
CA TYR A 4 -4.29 15.75 10.52
C TYR A 4 -4.64 16.99 9.68
N TYR A 5 -4.28 18.18 10.16
CA TYR A 5 -4.52 19.46 9.47
C TYR A 5 -3.29 20.03 8.77
N ASP A 6 -2.15 19.36 8.87
CA ASP A 6 -0.95 19.78 8.17
C ASP A 6 -0.97 19.20 6.76
N VAL A 7 -0.93 20.10 5.78
CA VAL A 7 -1.02 19.73 4.37
C VAL A 7 0.22 18.96 3.94
N ASP A 8 1.37 19.29 4.52
CA ASP A 8 2.64 18.61 4.21
C ASP A 8 2.59 17.15 4.69
N ASP A 9 1.98 16.90 5.86
CA ASP A 9 1.78 15.54 6.40
C ASP A 9 0.79 14.73 5.55
N ILE A 10 -0.31 15.34 5.11
CA ILE A 10 -1.29 14.69 4.22
C ILE A 10 -0.63 14.30 2.89
N LEU A 11 0.13 15.22 2.29
CA LEU A 11 0.85 14.98 1.04
C LEU A 11 1.89 13.86 1.18
N ALA A 12 2.63 13.83 2.30
CA ALA A 12 3.59 12.78 2.57
C ALA A 12 2.93 11.40 2.77
N GLU A 13 1.74 11.36 3.39
CA GLU A 13 0.98 10.13 3.60
C GLU A 13 0.33 9.56 2.33
N GLU A 14 0.01 10.41 1.36
CA GLU A 14 -0.56 10.03 0.06
C GLU A 14 0.49 9.45 -0.91
N GLU A 15 1.78 9.59 -0.61
CA GLU A 15 2.86 9.10 -1.47
C GLU A 15 2.77 7.57 -1.68
N LEU A 16 2.92 7.16 -2.94
CA LEU A 16 2.81 5.77 -3.35
C LEU A 16 4.09 5.02 -2.99
N VAL A 17 3.94 3.95 -2.20
CA VAL A 17 5.04 3.07 -1.82
C VAL A 17 4.82 1.66 -2.38
N PRO A 18 5.89 0.98 -2.83
CA PRO A 18 5.80 -0.41 -3.25
C PRO A 18 5.54 -1.30 -2.03
N ALA A 19 4.45 -2.06 -2.05
CA ALA A 19 4.10 -3.01 -1.01
C ALA A 19 3.76 -4.38 -1.60
N VAL A 20 4.22 -5.44 -0.93
CA VAL A 20 3.97 -6.82 -1.34
C VAL A 20 2.86 -7.40 -0.47
N PHE A 21 1.76 -7.84 -1.09
CA PHE A 21 0.71 -8.56 -0.37
C PHE A 21 1.22 -9.91 0.11
N GLN A 22 1.13 -10.18 1.41
CA GLN A 22 1.50 -11.49 1.97
C GLN A 22 0.33 -12.47 1.97
N LYS A 23 -0.90 -11.95 1.93
CA LYS A 23 -2.14 -12.72 1.94
C LYS A 23 -2.97 -12.36 0.72
N THR A 24 -3.75 -13.33 0.22
CA THR A 24 -4.70 -13.08 -0.86
C THR A 24 -5.75 -12.08 -0.39
N ALA A 25 -5.74 -10.88 -0.96
CA ALA A 25 -6.69 -9.83 -0.63
C ALA A 25 -7.80 -9.81 -1.68
N ASN A 26 -9.06 -9.86 -1.24
CA ASN A 26 -10.24 -9.87 -2.11
C ASN A 26 -10.93 -8.50 -2.03
N GLY A 27 -11.41 -7.98 -3.16
CA GLY A 27 -12.14 -6.71 -3.23
C GLY A 27 -11.25 -5.48 -3.15
N VAL A 28 -10.01 -5.58 -3.62
CA VAL A 28 -9.10 -4.44 -3.71
C VAL A 28 -9.45 -3.66 -4.99
N GLY A 29 -10.64 -3.05 -5.02
CA GLY A 29 -11.18 -2.29 -6.17
C GLY A 29 -10.40 -1.01 -6.53
N ILE A 30 -9.22 -0.86 -5.95
CA ILE A 30 -8.21 0.15 -6.24
C ILE A 30 -7.30 -0.29 -7.39
N PHE A 31 -7.18 -1.61 -7.62
CA PHE A 31 -6.40 -2.17 -8.70
C PHE A 31 -7.37 -2.68 -9.76
N ASP A 32 -7.24 -2.16 -10.98
CA ASP A 32 -8.02 -2.58 -12.14
C ASP A 32 -7.62 -4.02 -12.51
N CYS A 33 -8.05 -4.98 -11.71
CA CYS A 33 -8.00 -6.37 -12.08
C CYS A 33 -9.06 -6.57 -13.15
N CYS A 34 -8.61 -6.49 -14.41
CA CYS A 34 -9.33 -6.90 -15.62
C CYS A 34 -9.87 -8.34 -15.55
N ASP A 35 -9.48 -9.11 -14.54
CA ASP A 35 -10.03 -10.41 -14.22
C ASP A 35 -11.24 -10.28 -13.27
N ASP A 36 -12.37 -10.89 -13.64
CA ASP A 36 -13.63 -11.01 -12.86
C ASP A 36 -13.46 -11.53 -11.42
N THR A 37 -12.25 -11.95 -11.06
CA THR A 37 -11.84 -12.32 -9.71
C THR A 37 -10.94 -11.23 -9.16
N ASN A 38 -11.56 -10.22 -8.54
CA ASN A 38 -10.95 -9.07 -7.85
C ASN A 38 -10.08 -9.50 -6.64
N LYS A 39 -9.07 -10.33 -6.89
CA LYS A 39 -8.23 -11.02 -5.92
C LYS A 39 -6.77 -10.73 -6.24
N VAL A 40 -6.11 -10.01 -5.35
CA VAL A 40 -4.66 -9.85 -5.39
C VAL A 40 -4.03 -11.11 -4.80
N GLY A 41 -3.17 -11.77 -5.58
CA GLY A 41 -2.46 -12.96 -5.15
C GLY A 41 -1.47 -12.67 -4.01
N ALA A 42 -1.21 -13.67 -3.16
CA ALA A 42 -0.11 -13.59 -2.21
C ALA A 42 1.23 -13.53 -2.98
N GLY A 43 2.05 -12.52 -2.68
CA GLY A 43 3.31 -12.23 -3.35
C GLY A 43 3.22 -11.16 -4.43
N THR A 44 2.02 -10.61 -4.72
CA THR A 44 1.89 -9.52 -5.69
C THR A 44 2.45 -8.22 -5.10
N GLU A 45 3.37 -7.62 -5.83
CA GLU A 45 3.88 -6.28 -5.57
C GLU A 45 2.95 -5.25 -6.18
N VAL A 46 2.52 -4.30 -5.37
CA VAL A 46 1.55 -3.29 -5.75
C VAL A 46 1.93 -1.97 -5.12
N GLU A 47 1.78 -0.89 -5.89
CA GLU A 47 1.96 0.47 -5.39
C GLU A 47 0.68 0.93 -4.70
N MET A 48 0.80 1.40 -3.46
CA MET A 48 -0.33 1.91 -2.69
C MET A 48 0.09 3.08 -1.82
N PRO A 49 -0.84 3.98 -1.45
CA PRO A 49 -0.53 5.09 -0.58
C PRO A 49 0.06 4.64 0.75
N PHE A 50 1.03 5.40 1.27
CA PHE A 50 1.72 5.08 2.52
C PHE A 50 0.76 4.90 3.70
N TRP A 51 -0.26 5.76 3.83
CA TRP A 51 -1.27 5.64 4.89
C TRP A 51 -1.99 4.29 4.89
N LEU A 52 -2.34 3.78 3.69
CA LEU A 52 -3.01 2.50 3.52
C LEU A 52 -2.04 1.33 3.75
N ALA A 53 -0.80 1.45 3.23
CA ALA A 53 0.25 0.47 3.43
C ALA A 53 0.54 0.26 4.92
N CYS A 54 0.59 1.34 5.71
CA CYS A 54 0.77 1.30 7.15
C CYS A 54 -0.37 0.57 7.88
N ASP A 55 -1.64 0.88 7.57
CA ASP A 55 -2.78 0.20 8.20
C ASP A 55 -2.82 -1.31 7.85
N LEU A 56 -2.52 -1.64 6.60
CA LEU A 56 -2.43 -3.04 6.15
C LEU A 56 -1.21 -3.77 6.73
N TYR A 57 -0.11 -3.08 6.97
CA TYR A 57 1.08 -3.62 7.63
C TYR A 57 0.77 -4.00 9.09
N VAL A 58 0.07 -3.14 9.83
CA VAL A 58 -0.40 -3.44 11.19
C VAL A 58 -1.29 -4.69 11.22
N LYS A 59 -2.10 -4.89 10.18
CA LYS A 59 -2.95 -6.08 10.01
C LYS A 59 -2.20 -7.32 9.49
N GLN A 60 -0.88 -7.23 9.29
CA GLN A 60 -0.03 -8.29 8.73
C GLN A 60 -0.56 -8.82 7.39
N ALA A 61 -1.11 -7.92 6.57
CA ALA A 61 -1.66 -8.25 5.25
C ALA A 61 -0.65 -7.97 4.13
N VAL A 62 0.21 -6.96 4.32
CA VAL A 62 1.21 -6.51 3.34
C VAL A 62 2.58 -6.31 3.98
N LYS A 63 3.63 -6.37 3.17
CA LYS A 63 5.01 -6.01 3.52
C LYS A 63 5.43 -4.81 2.70
N ILE A 64 5.72 -3.70 3.36
CA ILE A 64 6.20 -2.48 2.70
C ILE A 64 7.65 -2.72 2.25
N LYS A 65 7.95 -2.44 0.99
CA LYS A 65 9.33 -2.36 0.50
C LYS A 65 9.81 -0.93 0.63
N VAL A 66 11.10 -0.78 0.91
CA VAL A 66 11.74 0.52 0.92
C VAL A 66 11.80 1.02 -0.53
N PRO A 67 11.27 2.23 -0.83
CA PRO A 67 11.36 2.78 -2.17
C PRO A 67 12.84 3.01 -2.54
N SER A 68 13.16 2.94 -3.83
CA SER A 68 14.54 3.08 -4.33
C SER A 68 15.19 4.43 -4.02
N CYS A 69 14.41 5.47 -3.71
CA CYS A 69 14.92 6.76 -3.25
C CYS A 69 15.53 6.73 -1.83
N PHE A 70 15.30 5.65 -1.07
CA PHE A 70 15.88 5.40 0.25
C PHE A 70 16.90 4.24 0.25
N ASP A 71 17.15 3.62 -0.91
CA ASP A 71 18.17 2.56 -1.07
C ASP A 71 19.55 3.25 -1.20
N THR A 72 20.40 3.09 -0.18
CA THR A 72 21.75 3.72 -0.08
C THR A 72 22.83 2.81 -0.63
#